data_AF-A0A960Z9S5-F1
#
_entry.id   AF-A0A960Z9S5-F1
#
_cell.length_a   1.000
_cell.length_b   1.000
_cell.length_c   1.000
_cell.angle_alpha   90.00
_cell.angle_beta   90.00
_cell.angle_gamma   90.00
#
_symmetry.space_group_name_H-M   'P 1'
#
loop_
_entity.id
_entity.type
_entity.pdbx_description
1 polymer ?
#
loop_
_entity_poly.entity_id
_entity_poly.type
_entity_poly.pdbx_seq_one_letter_code
_entity_poly.pdbx_strand_id
1 'polypeptide(L)'
;MIEKEMEANQNFLSQLEKFWKVCKESINSDISAFDIRETLIQHILTAEIFDTVFGDSHFHRENNIAHELEIVVNTFFTGTVRRNTLSKVDNYYKTIKREASNIDKLIHSHR
;
A
#
# COMPACT_ATOMS: atom_id res chain seq x y z
N MET A 1 -10.18 -4.27 11.34
CA MET A 1 -10.46 -3.22 10.34
C MET A 1 -10.84 -3.90 9.04
N ILE A 2 -9.89 -4.53 8.34
CA ILE A 2 -10.14 -5.31 7.11
C ILE A 2 -11.22 -6.39 7.33
N GLU A 3 -11.18 -7.14 8.44
CA GLU A 3 -12.19 -8.17 8.74
C GLU A 3 -13.63 -7.61 8.79
N LYS A 4 -13.82 -6.40 9.31
CA LYS A 4 -15.14 -5.75 9.33
C LYS A 4 -15.62 -5.42 7.91
N GLU A 5 -14.71 -4.99 7.04
CA GLU A 5 -15.03 -4.71 5.65
C GLU A 5 -15.34 -5.99 4.86
N MET A 6 -14.66 -7.10 5.19
CA MET A 6 -14.97 -8.42 4.62
C MET A 6 -16.38 -8.91 4.98
N GLU A 7 -16.92 -8.50 6.12
CA GLU A 7 -18.27 -8.90 6.56
C GLU A 7 -19.37 -7.98 6.05
N ALA A 8 -19.09 -6.67 5.95
CA ALA A 8 -20.13 -5.65 5.80
C ALA A 8 -20.05 -4.79 4.53
N ASN A 9 -18.90 -4.74 3.85
CA ASN A 9 -18.67 -3.80 2.75
C ASN A 9 -18.64 -4.51 1.39
N GLN A 10 -19.80 -4.49 0.71
CA GLN A 10 -19.95 -5.12 -0.61
C GLN A 10 -19.07 -4.49 -1.69
N ASN A 11 -18.80 -3.18 -1.60
CA ASN A 11 -17.89 -2.52 -2.53
C ASN A 11 -16.45 -3.01 -2.32
N PHE A 12 -15.98 -3.08 -1.07
CA PHE A 12 -14.68 -3.64 -0.74
C PHE A 12 -14.53 -5.07 -1.26
N LEU A 13 -15.51 -5.95 -1.00
CA LEU A 13 -15.49 -7.34 -1.47
C LEU A 13 -15.41 -7.42 -3.00
N SER A 14 -16.20 -6.63 -3.71
CA SER A 14 -16.19 -6.61 -5.18
C SER A 14 -14.85 -6.15 -5.75
N GLN A 15 -14.23 -5.12 -5.17
CA GLN A 15 -12.91 -4.67 -5.63
C GLN A 15 -11.81 -5.69 -5.25
N LEU A 16 -11.89 -6.29 -4.07
CA LEU A 16 -10.94 -7.31 -3.62
C LEU A 16 -10.96 -8.55 -4.51
N GLU A 17 -12.14 -8.99 -4.95
CA GLU A 17 -12.29 -10.12 -5.89
C GLU A 17 -11.70 -9.80 -7.27
N LYS A 18 -11.94 -8.59 -7.79
CA LYS A 18 -11.34 -8.14 -9.05
C LYS A 18 -9.82 -8.10 -8.95
N PHE A 19 -9.29 -7.51 -7.87
CA PHE A 19 -7.86 -7.48 -7.61
C PHE A 19 -7.27 -8.89 -7.52
N TRP A 20 -7.94 -9.82 -6.82
CA TRP A 20 -7.48 -11.21 -6.73
C TRP A 20 -7.40 -11.87 -8.11
N LYS A 21 -8.38 -11.64 -8.97
CA LYS A 21 -8.35 -12.14 -10.35
C LYS A 21 -7.15 -11.59 -11.12
N VAL A 22 -6.90 -10.27 -11.02
CA VAL A 22 -5.73 -9.63 -11.66
C VAL A 22 -4.42 -10.26 -11.17
N CYS A 23 -4.28 -10.50 -9.87
CA CYS A 23 -3.10 -11.17 -9.31
C CYS A 23 -2.93 -12.59 -9.83
N LYS A 24 -4.02 -13.37 -9.94
CA LYS A 24 -3.96 -14.73 -10.48
C LYS A 24 -3.52 -14.76 -11.95
N GLU A 25 -3.99 -13.80 -12.74
CA GLU A 25 -3.64 -13.68 -14.15
C GLU A 25 -2.23 -13.14 -14.37
N SER A 26 -1.77 -12.21 -13.53
CA SER A 26 -0.53 -11.45 -13.75
C SER A 26 0.68 -12.03 -13.00
N ILE A 27 0.46 -12.80 -11.93
CA ILE A 27 1.53 -13.28 -11.04
C ILE A 27 1.53 -14.82 -11.00
N ASN A 28 0.49 -15.43 -10.42
CA ASN A 28 0.38 -16.88 -10.28
C ASN A 28 -1.07 -17.30 -9.96
N SER A 29 -1.60 -18.29 -10.69
CA SER A 29 -2.95 -18.82 -10.50
C SER A 29 -3.24 -19.39 -9.10
N ASP A 30 -2.21 -19.79 -8.38
CA ASP A 30 -2.32 -20.46 -7.07
C ASP A 30 -2.39 -19.48 -5.89
N ILE A 31 -2.36 -18.16 -6.15
CA ILE A 31 -2.52 -17.13 -5.13
C ILE A 31 -3.83 -17.35 -4.37
N SER A 32 -3.71 -17.47 -3.05
CA SER A 32 -4.83 -17.72 -2.15
C SER A 32 -5.46 -16.42 -1.66
N ALA A 33 -6.64 -16.53 -1.04
CA ALA A 33 -7.28 -15.39 -0.37
C ALA A 33 -6.43 -14.84 0.79
N PHE A 34 -5.64 -15.71 1.44
CA PHE A 34 -4.70 -15.32 2.49
C PHE A 34 -3.59 -14.43 1.92
N ASP A 35 -3.01 -14.81 0.79
CA ASP A 35 -1.94 -14.04 0.13
C ASP A 35 -2.43 -12.64 -0.28
N ILE A 36 -3.66 -12.53 -0.78
CA ILE A 36 -4.27 -11.24 -1.12
C ILE A 36 -4.48 -10.36 0.12
N ARG A 37 -4.95 -10.95 1.22
CA ARG A 37 -5.08 -10.23 2.50
C ARG A 37 -3.72 -9.73 2.99
N GLU A 38 -2.68 -10.56 2.92
CA GLU A 38 -1.32 -10.16 3.30
C GLU A 38 -0.80 -9.05 2.39
N THR A 39 -1.03 -9.15 1.07
CA THR A 39 -0.64 -8.12 0.10
C THR A 39 -1.30 -6.77 0.42
N LEU A 40 -2.59 -6.78 0.79
CA LEU A 40 -3.33 -5.58 1.20
C LEU A 40 -2.73 -4.95 2.48
N ILE A 41 -2.41 -5.77 3.49
CA ILE A 41 -1.80 -5.30 4.74
C ILE A 41 -0.43 -4.69 4.46
N GLN A 42 0.40 -5.39 3.67
CA GLN A 42 1.73 -4.92 3.31
C GLN A 42 1.67 -3.60 2.54
N HIS A 43 0.76 -3.45 1.58
CA HIS A 43 0.60 -2.20 0.85
C HIS A 43 0.21 -1.04 1.77
N ILE A 44 -0.77 -1.23 2.66
CA ILE A 44 -1.18 -0.20 3.63
C ILE A 44 0.00 0.27 4.50
N LEU A 45 0.88 -0.65 4.89
CA LEU A 45 2.01 -0.35 5.77
C LEU A 45 3.24 0.21 5.05
N THR A 46 3.38 -0.04 3.75
CA THR A 46 4.60 0.27 2.99
C THR A 46 4.42 1.38 1.96
N ALA A 47 3.23 1.59 1.41
CA ALA A 47 3.00 2.55 0.32
C ALA A 47 3.45 3.98 0.69
N GLU A 48 3.12 4.46 1.90
CA GLU A 48 3.54 5.80 2.36
C GLU A 48 5.06 5.91 2.57
N ILE A 49 5.73 4.81 2.94
CA ILE A 49 7.19 4.77 3.03
C ILE A 49 7.80 4.86 1.62
N PHE A 50 7.28 4.09 0.66
CA PHE A 50 7.77 4.10 -0.72
C PHE A 50 7.65 5.50 -1.34
N ASP A 51 6.47 6.11 -1.27
CA ASP A 51 6.25 7.47 -1.77
C ASP A 51 7.22 8.49 -1.14
N THR A 52 7.46 8.35 0.17
CA THR A 52 8.30 9.27 0.93
C THR A 52 9.79 9.11 0.64
N VAL A 53 10.27 7.88 0.47
CA VAL A 53 11.69 7.55 0.30
C VAL A 53 12.14 7.79 -1.15
N PHE A 54 11.30 7.42 -2.11
CA PHE A 54 11.68 7.49 -3.53
C PHE A 54 11.23 8.79 -4.20
N GLY A 55 10.46 9.63 -3.52
CA GLY A 55 10.14 11.00 -3.94
C GLY A 55 9.30 11.10 -5.23
N ASP A 56 8.93 9.98 -5.84
CA ASP A 56 8.28 9.95 -7.13
C ASP A 56 7.05 9.03 -7.11
N SER A 57 5.88 9.66 -7.17
CA SER A 57 4.55 9.04 -7.36
C SER A 57 4.42 8.18 -8.62
N HIS A 58 5.50 8.06 -9.42
CA HIS A 58 5.58 7.22 -10.62
C HIS A 58 5.47 5.72 -10.33
N PHE A 59 5.85 5.27 -9.14
CA PHE A 59 5.83 3.83 -8.82
C PHE A 59 4.42 3.22 -8.93
N HIS A 60 3.39 3.96 -8.48
CA HIS A 60 1.99 3.53 -8.60
C HIS A 60 1.43 3.65 -10.02
N ARG A 61 2.05 4.47 -10.89
CA ARG A 61 1.59 4.65 -12.29
C ARG A 61 2.03 3.52 -13.21
N GLU A 62 3.17 2.89 -12.94
CA GLU A 62 3.72 1.81 -13.78
C GLU A 62 3.39 0.41 -13.24
N ASN A 63 3.02 0.29 -11.96
CA ASN A 63 2.66 -0.96 -11.35
C ASN A 63 1.12 -1.16 -11.35
N ASN A 64 0.62 -1.88 -12.34
CA ASN A 64 -0.81 -2.19 -12.47
C ASN A 64 -1.38 -2.91 -11.24
N ILE A 65 -0.57 -3.74 -10.56
CA ILE A 65 -0.97 -4.41 -9.31
C ILE A 65 -1.15 -3.38 -8.19
N ALA A 66 -0.21 -2.45 -8.04
CA ALA A 66 -0.31 -1.40 -7.02
C ALA A 66 -1.50 -0.46 -7.27
N HIS A 67 -1.80 -0.17 -8.54
CA HIS A 67 -2.96 0.64 -8.91
C HIS A 67 -4.28 -0.06 -8.52
N GLU A 68 -4.45 -1.32 -8.92
CA GLU A 68 -5.65 -2.10 -8.58
C GLU A 68 -5.80 -2.31 -7.07
N LEU A 69 -4.67 -2.51 -6.36
CA LEU A 69 -4.68 -2.64 -4.91
C LEU A 69 -5.07 -1.32 -4.21
N GLU A 70 -4.63 -0.18 -4.75
CA GLU A 70 -5.00 1.14 -4.24
C GLU A 70 -6.51 1.41 -4.39
N ILE A 71 -7.15 0.90 -5.46
CA ILE A 71 -8.61 0.94 -5.61
C ILE A 71 -9.30 0.18 -4.47
N VAL A 72 -8.80 -1.01 -4.10
CA VAL A 72 -9.32 -1.81 -2.98
C VAL A 72 -9.14 -1.07 -1.66
N VAL A 73 -7.96 -0.52 -1.40
CA VAL A 73 -7.67 0.22 -0.16
C VAL A 73 -8.60 1.42 0.01
N ASN A 74 -8.84 2.16 -1.08
CA ASN A 74 -9.67 3.37 -1.05
C ASN A 74 -11.16 3.12 -0.84
N THR A 75 -11.65 1.87 -0.83
CA THR A 75 -13.05 1.59 -0.50
C THR A 75 -13.38 1.78 0.98
N PHE A 76 -12.36 1.76 1.86
CA PHE A 76 -12.56 1.84 3.31
C PHE A 76 -11.46 2.61 4.04
N PHE A 77 -10.21 2.59 3.54
CA PHE A 77 -9.05 3.13 4.24
C PHE A 77 -8.81 4.60 3.88
N THR A 78 -9.80 5.45 4.16
CA THR A 78 -9.76 6.87 3.81
C THR A 78 -9.93 7.77 5.03
N GLY A 79 -9.65 9.07 4.86
CA GLY A 79 -9.92 10.10 5.86
C GLY A 79 -9.40 9.79 7.27
N THR A 80 -10.32 9.71 8.24
CA THR A 80 -10.00 9.49 9.65
C THR A 80 -9.44 8.09 9.91
N VAL A 81 -9.93 7.06 9.22
CA VAL A 81 -9.44 5.68 9.38
C VAL A 81 -7.96 5.60 8.99
N ARG A 82 -7.61 6.18 7.84
CA ARG A 82 -6.23 6.28 7.37
C ARG A 82 -5.36 7.03 8.39
N ARG A 83 -5.74 8.26 8.75
CA ARG A 83 -4.96 9.08 9.69
C ARG A 83 -4.73 8.41 11.04
N ASN A 84 -5.78 7.86 11.66
CA ASN A 84 -5.68 7.23 12.98
C ASN A 84 -4.88 5.92 12.95
N THR A 85 -4.84 5.24 11.82
CA THR A 85 -4.06 4.01 11.66
C THR A 85 -2.58 4.35 11.48
N LEU A 86 -2.27 5.26 10.56
CA LEU A 86 -0.90 5.66 10.24
C LEU A 86 -0.24 6.46 11.38
N SER A 87 -1.02 7.21 12.17
CA SER A 87 -0.50 7.90 13.37
C SER A 87 0.13 6.96 14.39
N LYS A 88 -0.27 5.68 14.42
CA LYS A 88 0.30 4.68 15.33
C LYS A 88 1.70 4.23 14.92
N VAL A 89 2.04 4.37 13.63
CA VAL A 89 3.33 3.98 13.05
C VAL A 89 4.18 5.18 12.62
N ASP A 90 3.68 6.41 12.83
CA ASP A 90 4.30 7.67 12.41
C ASP A 90 5.74 7.84 12.90
N ASN A 91 6.06 7.42 14.13
CA ASN A 91 7.44 7.49 14.65
C ASN A 91 8.42 6.62 13.83
N TYR A 92 7.97 5.45 13.36
CA TYR A 92 8.78 4.60 12.49
C TYR A 92 8.95 5.24 11.12
N TYR A 93 7.88 5.78 10.54
CA TYR A 93 7.93 6.47 9.25
C TYR A 93 8.86 7.68 9.27
N LYS A 94 8.80 8.50 10.32
CA LYS A 94 9.71 9.65 10.52
C LYS A 94 11.17 9.24 10.58
N THR A 95 11.47 8.13 11.26
CA THR A 95 12.84 7.61 11.36
C THR A 95 13.34 7.18 9.99
N ILE A 96 12.57 6.36 9.27
CA ILE A 96 12.92 5.90 7.91
C ILE A 96 13.10 7.09 6.96
N LYS A 97 12.18 8.06 7.00
CA LYS A 97 12.23 9.27 6.17
C LYS A 97 13.50 10.09 6.43
N ARG A 98 13.88 10.24 7.70
CA ARG A 98 15.11 10.97 8.07
C ARG A 98 16.33 10.29 7.48
N GLU A 99 16.44 8.97 7.60
CA GLU A 99 17.58 8.23 7.06
C GLU A 99 17.61 8.26 5.53
N ALA A 100 16.46 8.15 4.86
CA ALA A 100 16.37 8.32 3.41
C ALA A 100 16.84 9.69 2.93
N SER A 101 16.43 10.77 3.62
CA SER A 101 16.92 12.13 3.31
C SER A 101 18.42 12.29 3.53
N ASN A 102 19.00 11.61 4.53
CA ASN A 102 20.45 11.63 4.76
C ASN A 102 21.20 10.96 3.60
N ILE A 103 20.70 9.83 3.10
CA ILE A 103 21.27 9.14 1.94
C ILE A 103 21.22 10.03 0.69
N ASP A 104 20.07 10.64 0.42
CA ASP A 104 19.90 11.53 -0.73
C ASP A 104 20.89 12.71 -0.70
N LYS A 105 21.06 13.35 0.47
CA LYS A 105 22.06 14.41 0.65
C LYS A 105 23.49 13.93 0.41
N LEU A 106 23.83 12.72 0.85
CA LEU A 106 25.16 12.15 0.68
C LEU A 106 25.48 11.85 -0.80
N ILE A 107 24.48 11.39 -1.57
CA ILE A 107 24.60 11.16 -3.01
C ILE A 107 24.83 12.50 -3.74
N HIS A 108 24.10 13.54 -3.37
CA HIS A 108 24.17 14.84 -4.03
C HIS A 108 25.35 15.71 -3.56
N SER A 109 25.97 15.44 -2.41
CA SER A 109 27.16 16.17 -1.93
C SER A 109 28.47 15.79 -2.62
N HIS A 110 28.46 14.72 -3.43
CA HIS A 110 29.61 14.24 -4.20
C HIS A 110 29.50 14.53 -5.71
N ARG A 111 28.57 15.42 -6.11
CA ARG A 111 28.48 16.01 -7.45
C ARG A 111 28.94 17.47 -7.40
#